data_AF-A0A7S0P932-F1
#
_entry.id   AF-A0A7S0P932-F1
#
_cell.length_a   1.000
_cell.length_b   1.000
_cell.length_c   1.000
_cell.angle_alpha   90.00
_cell.angle_beta   90.00
_cell.angle_gamma   90.00
#
_symmetry.space_group_name_H-M   'P 1'
#
loop_
_entity.id
_entity.type
_entity.pdbx_description
1 polymer ?
#
loop_
_entity_poly.entity_id
_entity_poly.type
_entity_poly.pdbx_seq_one_letter_code
_entity_poly.pdbx_strand_id
1 'polypeptide(L)'
;MASTLSADTSFPSILRVGTVFMQVESEAESTRSAPVPLVHTSSTLARLERLGAAIQSERGILLEGPACSGKTALVTELARLAKRTLVVIPLHMDTEVSDLIGQW
;
A
#
# COMPACT_ATOMS: atom_id res chain seq x y z
N MET A 1 -1.92 -28.45 -1.29
CA MET A 1 -2.95 -27.53 -1.82
C MET A 1 -2.29 -26.17 -2.02
N ALA A 2 -1.71 -25.93 -3.20
CA ALA A 2 -0.96 -24.70 -3.48
C ALA A 2 -1.95 -23.56 -3.73
N SER A 3 -2.13 -22.68 -2.76
CA SER A 3 -2.77 -21.39 -2.97
C SER A 3 -1.83 -20.56 -3.84
N THR A 4 -2.17 -20.39 -5.11
CA THR A 4 -1.45 -19.51 -6.05
C THR A 4 -1.56 -18.08 -5.53
N LEU A 5 -0.57 -17.65 -4.75
CA LEU A 5 -0.38 -16.25 -4.38
C LEU A 5 -0.06 -15.52 -5.68
N SER A 6 -1.02 -14.77 -6.19
CA SER A 6 -0.87 -13.88 -7.34
C SER A 6 -1.58 -12.58 -7.03
N ALA A 7 -0.99 -11.47 -7.48
CA ALA A 7 -1.69 -10.19 -7.57
C ALA A 7 -2.38 -10.14 -8.93
N ASP A 8 -3.71 -10.17 -8.93
CA ASP A 8 -4.52 -10.19 -10.14
C ASP A 8 -5.33 -8.89 -10.23
N THR A 9 -5.19 -8.20 -11.36
CA THR A 9 -5.89 -6.97 -11.73
C THR A 9 -6.77 -7.18 -12.98
N SER A 10 -7.13 -8.42 -13.30
CA SER A 10 -8.00 -8.77 -14.43
C SER A 10 -9.38 -8.13 -14.35
N PHE A 11 -9.84 -7.77 -13.15
CA PHE A 11 -11.06 -7.02 -12.92
C PHE A 11 -10.75 -5.53 -12.78
N PRO A 12 -11.39 -4.63 -13.55
CA PRO A 12 -11.04 -3.21 -13.58
C PRO A 12 -11.26 -2.49 -12.25
N SER A 13 -12.17 -3.00 -11.41
CA SER A 13 -12.57 -2.40 -10.13
C SER A 13 -12.10 -3.18 -8.90
N ILE A 14 -11.48 -4.36 -9.08
CA ILE A 14 -11.11 -5.25 -7.97
C ILE A 14 -9.67 -5.68 -8.12
N LEU A 15 -8.88 -5.42 -7.08
CA LEU A 15 -7.54 -5.97 -6.91
C LEU A 15 -7.64 -7.21 -6.04
N ARG A 16 -7.16 -8.34 -6.55
CA ARG A 16 -7.00 -9.56 -5.77
C ARG A 16 -5.54 -9.74 -5.40
N VAL A 17 -5.24 -9.95 -4.11
CA VAL A 17 -3.91 -10.35 -3.62
C VAL A 17 -4.08 -11.60 -2.77
N GLY A 18 -3.79 -12.77 -3.35
CA GLY A 18 -4.01 -14.04 -2.65
C GLY A 18 -5.50 -14.29 -2.35
N THR A 19 -5.85 -14.32 -1.05
CA THR A 19 -7.22 -14.48 -0.53
C THR A 19 -7.96 -13.16 -0.28
N VAL A 20 -7.26 -12.03 -0.42
CA VAL A 20 -7.79 -10.69 -0.11
C VAL A 20 -8.24 -10.01 -1.40
N PHE A 21 -9.41 -9.38 -1.35
CA PHE A 21 -9.99 -8.59 -2.43
C PHE A 21 -10.14 -7.15 -1.98
N MET A 22 -9.75 -6.18 -2.79
CA MET A 22 -9.85 -4.75 -2.46
C MET A 22 -10.45 -3.97 -3.63
N GLN A 23 -11.18 -2.91 -3.31
CA GLN A 23 -11.70 -1.99 -4.32
C GLN A 23 -10.57 -1.11 -4.87
N VAL A 24 -10.41 -1.16 -6.19
CA VAL A 24 -9.50 -0.29 -6.94
C VAL A 24 -10.25 1.01 -7.23
N GLU A 25 -9.61 2.14 -6.93
CA GLU A 25 -10.20 3.44 -7.26
C GLU A 25 -9.91 3.80 -8.71
N SER A 26 -10.88 4.43 -9.38
CA SER A 26 -10.72 4.93 -10.75
C SER A 26 -9.58 5.93 -10.77
N GLU A 27 -8.60 5.70 -11.65
CA GLU A 27 -7.39 6.50 -11.93
C GLU A 27 -7.44 7.89 -11.26
N ALA A 28 -6.94 8.00 -10.03
CA ALA A 28 -6.71 9.31 -9.45
C ALA A 28 -5.56 9.94 -10.25
N GLU A 29 -5.86 11.03 -10.94
CA GLU A 29 -4.95 11.82 -11.75
C GLU A 29 -3.74 12.29 -10.92
N SER A 30 -2.71 11.45 -10.81
CA SER A 30 -1.49 11.76 -10.08
C SER A 30 -0.34 11.89 -11.06
N THR A 31 -0.10 13.14 -11.44
CA THR A 31 0.90 13.65 -12.38
C THR A 31 2.34 13.57 -11.83
N ARG A 32 2.69 12.60 -10.97
CA ARG A 32 4.04 12.48 -10.40
C ARG A 32 4.56 11.05 -10.52
N SER A 33 5.58 10.89 -11.37
CA SER A 33 6.50 9.74 -11.50
C SER A 33 5.97 8.43 -10.93
N ALA A 34 5.45 7.55 -11.80
CA ALA A 34 5.02 6.21 -11.40
C ALA A 34 6.14 5.52 -10.57
N PRO A 35 5.85 5.07 -9.34
CA PRO A 35 6.85 4.41 -8.51
C PRO A 35 7.33 3.13 -9.19
N VAL A 36 8.63 2.84 -9.05
CA VAL A 36 9.25 1.63 -9.63
C VAL A 36 8.49 0.40 -9.11
N PRO A 37 7.96 -0.46 -9.99
CA PRO A 37 7.16 -1.60 -9.58
C PRO A 37 8.00 -2.59 -8.77
N LEU A 38 7.46 -3.05 -7.65
CA LEU A 38 8.12 -4.04 -6.80
C LEU A 38 8.01 -5.44 -7.43
N VAL A 39 9.09 -6.23 -7.38
CA VAL A 39 9.06 -7.62 -7.88
C VAL A 39 8.18 -8.49 -6.98
N HIS A 40 7.17 -9.12 -7.58
CA HIS A 40 6.22 -9.99 -6.89
C HIS A 40 6.82 -11.38 -6.66
N THR A 41 7.57 -11.52 -5.57
CA THR A 41 7.98 -12.83 -5.06
C THR A 41 6.88 -13.41 -4.15
N SER A 42 6.96 -14.71 -3.85
CA SER A 42 6.02 -15.36 -2.93
C SER A 42 5.97 -14.69 -1.54
N SER A 43 7.11 -14.23 -1.02
CA SER A 43 7.20 -13.54 0.26
C SER A 43 6.64 -12.11 0.21
N THR A 44 6.87 -11.39 -0.89
CA THR A 44 6.27 -10.07 -1.12
C THR A 44 4.75 -10.16 -1.21
N LEU A 45 4.22 -11.14 -1.96
CA LEU A 45 2.78 -11.34 -2.12
C LEU A 45 2.10 -11.72 -0.80
N ALA A 46 2.71 -12.58 0.02
CA ALA A 46 2.18 -12.90 1.34
C ALA A 46 2.14 -11.67 2.29
N ARG A 47 3.10 -10.74 2.15
CA ARG A 47 3.11 -9.49 2.92
C ARG A 47 2.06 -8.50 2.40
N LEU A 48 1.90 -8.38 1.08
CA LEU A 48 0.85 -7.55 0.46
C LEU A 48 -0.54 -8.07 0.82
N GLU A 49 -0.75 -9.38 0.84
CA GLU A 49 -2.00 -10.01 1.26
C GLU A 49 -2.34 -9.63 2.70
N ARG A 50 -1.41 -9.79 3.64
CA ARG A 50 -1.63 -9.40 5.05
C ARG A 50 -1.89 -7.91 5.21
N LEU A 51 -1.14 -7.07 4.48
CA LEU A 51 -1.33 -5.63 4.50
C LEU A 51 -2.71 -5.25 3.95
N GLY A 52 -3.14 -5.87 2.85
CA GLY A 52 -4.46 -5.66 2.27
C GLY A 52 -5.60 -6.11 3.20
N ALA A 53 -5.44 -7.26 3.88
CA ALA A 53 -6.39 -7.71 4.90
C ALA A 53 -6.50 -6.70 6.05
N ALA A 54 -5.36 -6.13 6.49
CA ALA A 54 -5.34 -5.15 7.56
C ALA A 54 -6.03 -3.82 7.15
N ILE A 55 -5.81 -3.36 5.91
CA ILE A 55 -6.48 -2.15 5.38
C ILE A 55 -7.99 -2.33 5.28
N GLN A 56 -8.47 -3.52 4.91
CA GLN A 56 -9.90 -3.82 4.88
C GLN A 56 -10.58 -3.74 6.26
N SER A 57 -9.81 -3.72 7.36
CA SER A 57 -10.39 -3.53 8.69
C SER A 57 -10.86 -2.10 8.98
N GLU A 58 -10.53 -1.13 8.11
CA GLU A 58 -10.84 0.30 8.28
C GLU A 58 -10.28 0.89 9.60
N ARG A 59 -9.17 0.32 10.10
CA ARG A 59 -8.47 0.79 11.30
C ARG A 59 -7.09 1.32 10.95
N GLY A 60 -6.56 2.21 11.79
CA GLY A 60 -5.16 2.60 11.75
C GLY A 60 -4.26 1.40 12.02
N ILE A 61 -3.25 1.21 11.17
CA ILE A 61 -2.29 0.10 11.25
C ILE A 61 -0.87 0.64 11.40
N LEU A 62 -0.06 -0.06 12.20
CA LEU A 62 1.37 0.20 12.36
C LEU A 62 2.17 -0.94 11.74
N LEU A 63 3.08 -0.61 10.82
CA LEU A 63 3.94 -1.59 10.16
C LEU A 63 5.34 -1.57 10.77
N GLU A 64 5.66 -2.60 11.55
CA GLU A 64 6.94 -2.74 12.25
C GLU A 64 7.88 -3.76 11.58
N GLY A 65 9.17 -3.63 11.86
CA GLY A 65 10.19 -4.60 11.43
C GLY A 65 11.57 -3.96 11.26
N PRO A 66 12.58 -4.75 10.89
CA PRO A 66 13.96 -4.27 10.74
C PRO A 66 14.11 -3.10 9.78
N ALA A 67 15.15 -2.29 9.96
CA ALA A 67 15.53 -1.28 8.96
C ALA A 67 15.76 -1.95 7.59
N CYS A 68 15.43 -1.23 6.50
CA CYS A 68 15.58 -1.72 5.13
C CYS A 68 14.77 -2.99 4.78
N SER A 69 13.77 -3.39 5.57
CA SER A 69 12.95 -4.58 5.27
C SER A 69 11.92 -4.42 4.14
N GLY A 70 11.88 -3.24 3.49
CA GLY A 70 10.99 -2.95 2.37
C GLY A 70 9.58 -2.49 2.77
N LYS A 71 9.37 -2.02 4.01
CA LYS A 71 8.06 -1.55 4.50
C LYS A 71 7.44 -0.46 3.62
N THR A 72 8.20 0.60 3.35
CA THR A 72 7.77 1.69 2.48
C THR A 72 7.47 1.20 1.07
N ALA A 73 8.34 0.35 0.50
CA ALA A 73 8.13 -0.23 -0.81
C ALA A 73 6.86 -1.09 -0.89
N LEU A 74 6.53 -1.82 0.18
CA LEU A 74 5.30 -2.62 0.26
C LEU A 74 4.04 -1.75 0.23
N VAL A 75 4.03 -0.65 0.98
CA VAL A 75 2.90 0.29 1.02
C VAL A 75 2.76 1.01 -0.33
N THR A 76 3.87 1.46 -0.92
CA THR A 76 3.89 2.09 -2.24
C THR A 76 3.39 1.14 -3.32
N GLU A 77 3.82 -0.12 -3.31
CA GLU A 77 3.36 -1.12 -4.27
C GLU A 77 1.87 -1.42 -4.11
N LEU A 78 1.38 -1.53 -2.87
CA LEU A 78 -0.04 -1.79 -2.62
C LEU A 78 -0.91 -0.63 -3.11
N ALA A 79 -0.51 0.62 -2.85
CA ALA A 79 -1.20 1.80 -3.36
C ALA A 79 -1.21 1.84 -4.89
N ARG A 80 -0.07 1.48 -5.53
CA ARG A 80 0.05 1.37 -6.99
C ARG A 80 -0.90 0.31 -7.56
N LEU A 81 -0.97 -0.86 -6.95
CA LEU A 81 -1.87 -1.94 -7.37
C LEU A 81 -3.35 -1.58 -7.16
N ALA A 82 -3.66 -0.90 -6.06
CA ALA A 82 -5.02 -0.47 -5.73
C ALA A 82 -5.44 0.81 -6.48
N LYS A 83 -4.53 1.40 -7.27
CA LYS A 83 -4.69 2.71 -7.94
C LYS A 83 -5.18 3.82 -7.02
N ARG A 84 -4.69 3.82 -5.77
CA ARG A 84 -5.00 4.84 -4.77
C ARG A 84 -3.86 5.83 -4.64
N THR A 85 -4.20 7.09 -4.37
CA THR A 85 -3.20 8.13 -4.08
C THR A 85 -2.52 7.83 -2.74
N LEU A 86 -1.20 7.67 -2.76
CA LEU A 86 -0.40 7.56 -1.54
C LEU A 86 0.05 8.96 -1.08
N VAL A 87 -0.47 9.42 0.04
CA VAL A 87 0.03 10.63 0.72
C VAL A 87 1.14 10.20 1.69
N VAL A 88 2.34 10.72 1.47
CA VAL A 88 3.50 10.48 2.34
C VAL A 88 3.77 11.76 3.13
N ILE A 89 3.73 11.64 4.45
CA ILE A 89 4.08 12.73 5.38
C ILE A 89 5.35 12.30 6.11
N PRO A 90 6.53 12.81 5.71
CA PRO A 90 7.75 12.59 6.46
C PRO A 90 7.63 13.22 7.85
N LEU A 91 8.07 12.51 8.88
CA LEU A 91 8.12 13.00 10.25
C LEU A 91 9.59 13.22 10.65
N HIS A 92 9.91 14.43 11.06
CA HIS A 92 11.20 14.83 11.60
C HIS A 92 11.08 15.13 13.10
N MET A 93 12.20 15.25 13.79
CA MET A 93 12.20 15.55 15.24
C MET A 93 11.59 16.93 15.54
N ASP A 94 11.68 17.85 14.58
CA ASP A 94 11.14 19.21 14.71
C ASP A 94 9.72 19.34 14.11
N THR A 95 9.09 18.24 13.67
CA THR A 95 7.73 18.29 13.12
C THR A 95 6.72 18.55 14.24
N GLU A 96 6.01 19.67 14.15
CA GLU A 96 4.99 20.06 15.12
C GLU A 96 3.59 19.69 14.64
N VAL A 97 2.62 19.66 15.58
CA VAL A 97 1.21 19.36 15.24
C VAL A 97 0.65 20.41 14.27
N SER A 98 1.07 21.67 14.40
CA SER A 98 0.67 22.76 13.48
C SER A 98 1.07 22.51 12.04
N ASP A 99 2.14 21.75 11.79
CA ASP A 99 2.56 21.40 10.43
C ASP A 99 1.57 20.41 9.77
N LEU A 100 0.86 19.62 10.58
CA LEU A 100 -0.08 18.61 10.13
C LEU A 100 -1.52 19.14 10.04
N ILE A 101 -1.96 19.91 11.04
CA ILE A 101 -3.36 20.37 11.14
C ILE A 101 -3.56 21.83 10.67
N GLY A 102 -2.47 22.58 10.48
CA GLY A 102 -2.49 24.01 10.19
C GLY A 102 -2.52 24.90 11.44
N GLN A 103 -2.34 26.20 11.21
CA GLN A 103 -2.55 27.25 12.21
C GLN A 103 -3.80 28.05 11.82
N TRP A 104 -4.54 28.52 12.81
CA TRP A 104 -5.75 29.33 12.63
C TRP A 104 -5.41 30.79 12.37
#